data_AF-A0A1B6H7G9-F1
#
_entry.id   AF-A0A1B6H7G9-F1
#
_cell.length_a   1.000
_cell.length_b   1.000
_cell.length_c   1.000
_cell.angle_alpha   90.00
_cell.angle_beta   90.00
_cell.angle_gamma   90.00
#
_symmetry.space_group_name_H-M   'P 1'
#
loop_
_entity.id
_entity.type
_entity.pdbx_description
1 polymer ?
#
loop_
_entity_poly.entity_id
_entity_poly.type
_entity_poly.pdbx_seq_one_letter_code
_entity_poly.pdbx_strand_id
1 'polypeptide(L)'
;IDQQEIETVLLIPTNAEAYNILDEPHKVPRNCRRAFTLTGDLFFPAPNYKSYSNSRPVTHATLLQAKQEDLIRNLKNEITTFSQELNSVIAERQGMQEQMKNTMNSLRKNEEELRNLKKQRFAVEHKIKEMVNSIEQEKDESNVAYLVQESKVLQAQLDKETEILERLKNIGGNLKTNAENAKTEYESLQNTIAESDQEKAPIQGKIERLKSAIQQASLKSDHIQAKIKEYEENVNKIDAELTELTDKINMQTSDAIQICEPIRVTRESGEIKRELKQVLMYLQRLEEENGGSLQVLERNFKERHDQFNKINYELGELKSLLRKTKDALVKRRKKEH
;
A
#
# COMPACT_ATOMS: atom_id res chain seq x y z
N ILE A 1 48.17 -83.03 -114.18
CA ILE A 1 46.76 -83.47 -114.08
C ILE A 1 46.61 -84.23 -112.77
N ASP A 2 47.29 -85.37 -112.62
CA ASP A 2 47.21 -86.24 -111.43
C ASP A 2 47.53 -85.57 -110.08
N GLN A 3 48.44 -84.60 -110.03
CA GLN A 3 48.79 -83.91 -108.77
C GLN A 3 47.72 -82.91 -108.28
N GLN A 4 46.91 -82.36 -109.17
CA GLN A 4 45.93 -81.31 -108.85
C GLN A 4 44.50 -81.74 -109.12
N GLU A 5 44.31 -82.93 -109.72
CA GLU A 5 43.01 -83.53 -110.04
C GLU A 5 42.07 -82.52 -110.73
N ILE A 6 42.60 -81.77 -111.71
CA ILE A 6 41.93 -80.61 -112.32
C ILE A 6 40.58 -81.01 -112.95
N GLU A 7 40.48 -82.25 -113.43
CA GLU A 7 39.27 -82.90 -113.92
C GLU A 7 38.15 -83.06 -112.87
N THR A 8 38.48 -82.90 -111.58
CA THR A 8 37.54 -82.91 -110.45
C THR A 8 37.24 -81.51 -109.90
N VAL A 9 37.76 -80.46 -110.56
CA VAL A 9 37.60 -79.07 -110.15
C VAL A 9 36.55 -78.37 -111.02
N LEU A 10 35.59 -77.69 -110.41
CA LEU A 10 34.59 -76.89 -111.11
C LEU A 10 34.92 -75.38 -110.98
N LEU A 11 34.84 -74.63 -112.07
CA LEU A 11 34.91 -73.16 -112.03
C LEU A 11 33.49 -72.60 -112.12
N ILE A 12 33.06 -71.83 -111.13
CA ILE A 12 31.72 -71.25 -111.03
C ILE A 12 31.82 -69.72 -111.09
N PRO A 13 31.02 -69.01 -111.89
CA PRO A 13 31.16 -67.56 -112.04
C PRO A 13 31.00 -66.78 -110.73
N THR A 14 30.01 -67.15 -109.91
CA THR A 14 29.66 -66.39 -108.69
C THR A 14 29.51 -67.27 -107.45
N ASN A 15 29.69 -66.67 -106.27
CA ASN A 15 29.46 -67.36 -104.99
C ASN A 15 28.01 -67.83 -104.86
N ALA A 16 27.04 -67.02 -105.32
CA ALA A 16 25.61 -67.38 -105.26
C ALA A 16 25.30 -68.67 -106.04
N GLU A 17 25.85 -68.81 -107.24
CA GLU A 17 25.72 -70.04 -108.03
C GLU A 17 26.46 -71.22 -107.37
N ALA A 18 27.61 -70.96 -106.75
CA ALA A 18 28.38 -71.99 -106.06
C ALA A 18 27.61 -72.58 -104.87
N TYR A 19 26.95 -71.74 -104.07
CA TYR A 19 26.06 -72.19 -102.99
C TYR A 19 24.92 -73.06 -103.55
N ASN A 20 24.26 -72.63 -104.63
CA ASN A 20 23.10 -73.35 -105.18
C ASN A 20 23.47 -74.76 -105.72
N ILE A 21 24.64 -74.90 -106.34
CA ILE A 21 25.05 -76.15 -107.00
C ILE A 21 25.71 -77.12 -106.01
N LEU A 22 26.45 -76.62 -105.01
CA LEU A 22 27.37 -77.43 -104.22
C LEU A 22 26.86 -77.82 -102.82
N ASP A 23 25.77 -77.21 -102.35
CA ASP A 23 25.22 -77.42 -101.00
C ASP A 23 24.45 -78.75 -100.85
N GLU A 24 23.82 -79.24 -101.92
CA GLU A 24 23.00 -80.46 -101.87
C GLU A 24 23.64 -81.64 -102.64
N PRO A 25 23.76 -82.84 -102.04
CA PRO A 25 24.47 -83.98 -102.67
C PRO A 25 23.94 -84.41 -104.04
N HIS A 26 22.66 -84.17 -104.34
CA HIS A 26 22.05 -84.56 -105.61
C HIS A 26 22.21 -83.50 -106.72
N LYS A 27 22.58 -82.27 -106.38
CA LYS A 27 22.88 -81.18 -107.32
C LYS A 27 24.36 -81.14 -107.72
N VAL A 28 25.23 -81.69 -106.88
CA VAL A 28 26.68 -81.78 -107.11
C VAL A 28 26.98 -82.73 -108.28
N PRO A 29 27.78 -82.30 -109.29
CA PRO A 29 28.27 -83.20 -110.33
C PRO A 29 29.09 -84.36 -109.75
N ARG A 30 28.85 -85.59 -110.22
CA ARG A 30 29.37 -86.83 -109.60
C ARG A 30 30.89 -86.87 -109.33
N ASN A 31 31.69 -86.18 -110.13
CA ASN A 31 33.16 -86.17 -110.00
C ASN A 31 33.73 -84.86 -109.44
N CYS A 32 32.89 -83.94 -108.96
CA CYS A 32 33.32 -82.66 -108.41
C CYS A 32 33.85 -82.84 -106.97
N ARG A 33 35.14 -82.54 -106.74
CA ARG A 33 35.78 -82.58 -105.42
C ARG A 33 36.00 -81.20 -104.82
N ARG A 34 36.12 -80.17 -105.66
CA ARG A 34 36.27 -78.78 -105.25
C ARG A 34 35.76 -77.85 -106.34
N ALA A 35 35.40 -76.64 -105.98
CA ALA A 35 35.09 -75.60 -106.94
C ALA A 35 35.75 -74.29 -106.55
N PHE A 36 36.08 -73.48 -107.56
CA PHE A 36 36.55 -72.12 -107.37
C PHE A 36 35.58 -71.13 -107.98
N THR A 37 35.46 -69.96 -107.39
CA THR A 37 34.76 -68.83 -108.01
C THR A 37 35.71 -67.89 -108.72
N LEU A 38 35.20 -67.03 -109.60
CA LEU A 38 36.03 -66.03 -110.30
C LEU A 38 36.74 -65.07 -109.34
N THR A 39 36.14 -64.82 -108.17
CA THR A 39 36.74 -64.01 -107.08
C THR A 39 37.84 -64.75 -106.31
N GLY A 40 38.05 -66.04 -106.60
CA GLY A 40 39.06 -66.89 -105.98
C GLY A 40 38.61 -67.57 -104.70
N ASP A 41 37.31 -67.63 -104.42
CA ASP A 41 36.78 -68.36 -103.25
C ASP A 41 36.78 -69.86 -103.52
N LEU A 42 37.07 -70.67 -102.49
CA LEU A 42 37.20 -72.13 -102.59
C LEU A 42 36.01 -72.81 -101.92
N PHE A 43 35.37 -73.72 -102.65
CA PHE A 43 34.25 -74.52 -102.20
C PHE A 43 34.56 -76.01 -102.23
N PHE A 44 34.15 -76.74 -101.20
CA PHE A 44 34.09 -78.20 -101.16
C PHE A 44 32.61 -78.61 -101.19
N PRO A 45 32.19 -79.50 -102.10
CA PRO A 45 30.79 -79.87 -102.25
C PRO A 45 30.28 -80.81 -101.14
N ALA A 46 28.96 -80.89 -101.02
CA ALA A 46 28.26 -81.86 -100.18
C ALA A 46 28.68 -83.31 -100.52
N PRO A 47 28.71 -84.24 -99.54
CA PRO A 47 28.12 -84.14 -98.20
C PRO A 47 28.95 -83.36 -97.17
N ASN A 48 30.23 -83.09 -97.45
CA ASN A 48 31.13 -82.34 -96.54
C ASN A 48 31.31 -80.90 -97.01
N TYR A 49 30.19 -80.17 -97.08
CA TYR A 49 30.17 -78.82 -97.64
C TYR A 49 31.01 -77.84 -96.81
N LYS A 50 31.93 -77.11 -97.46
CA LYS A 50 32.75 -76.05 -96.85
C LYS A 50 33.02 -74.94 -97.86
N SER A 51 32.98 -73.69 -97.42
CA SER A 51 33.37 -72.53 -98.22
C SER A 51 34.44 -71.72 -97.51
N TYR A 52 35.50 -71.36 -98.23
CA TYR A 52 36.57 -70.49 -97.78
C TYR A 52 36.61 -69.25 -98.65
N SER A 53 36.25 -68.10 -98.06
CA SER A 53 36.39 -66.81 -98.73
C SER A 53 37.84 -66.39 -98.81
N ASN A 54 38.22 -65.78 -99.94
CA ASN A 54 39.53 -65.20 -100.10
C ASN A 54 39.57 -63.78 -99.49
N SER A 55 40.53 -63.51 -98.60
CA SER A 55 40.67 -62.20 -97.94
C SER A 55 40.97 -61.06 -98.90
N ARG A 56 41.44 -61.38 -100.12
CA ARG A 56 41.62 -60.42 -101.22
C ARG A 56 40.89 -60.95 -102.44
N PRO A 57 39.75 -60.35 -102.83
CA PRO A 57 39.03 -60.79 -104.01
C PRO A 57 39.95 -60.64 -105.23
N VAL A 58 40.10 -61.72 -105.99
CA VAL A 58 40.87 -61.70 -107.23
C VAL A 58 40.03 -60.91 -108.24
N THR A 59 40.47 -59.70 -108.57
CA THR A 59 39.78 -58.82 -109.53
C THR A 59 40.21 -59.10 -110.97
N HIS A 60 41.37 -59.71 -111.16
CA HIS A 60 41.92 -60.10 -112.45
C HIS A 60 42.94 -61.23 -112.29
N ALA A 61 43.11 -62.06 -113.33
CA ALA A 61 44.10 -63.14 -113.31
C ALA A 61 45.52 -62.56 -113.31
N THR A 62 46.35 -62.92 -112.33
CA THR A 62 47.75 -62.47 -112.22
C THR A 62 48.73 -63.30 -113.04
N LEU A 63 48.36 -64.54 -113.38
CA LEU A 63 49.14 -65.48 -114.19
C LEU A 63 48.37 -65.83 -115.46
N LEU A 64 49.09 -66.15 -116.54
CA LEU A 64 48.51 -66.51 -117.86
C LEU A 64 47.72 -65.37 -118.55
N GLN A 65 48.14 -64.12 -118.37
CA GLN A 65 47.55 -63.00 -119.09
C GLN A 65 47.97 -63.02 -120.57
N ALA A 66 47.00 -62.84 -121.48
CA ALA A 66 47.23 -62.90 -122.92
C ALA A 66 47.95 -61.64 -123.47
N LYS A 67 47.88 -60.51 -122.77
CA LYS A 67 48.40 -59.21 -123.20
C LYS A 67 49.07 -58.46 -122.05
N GLN A 68 50.28 -57.96 -122.28
CA GLN A 68 51.06 -57.26 -121.27
C GLN A 68 50.48 -55.86 -120.97
N GLU A 69 49.74 -55.26 -121.91
CA GLU A 69 49.10 -53.96 -121.76
C GLU A 69 48.01 -53.96 -120.68
N ASP A 70 47.24 -55.05 -120.58
CA ASP A 70 46.19 -55.21 -119.59
C ASP A 70 46.78 -55.33 -118.17
N LEU A 71 47.94 -56.00 -118.02
CA LEU A 71 48.69 -56.02 -116.77
C LEU A 71 49.04 -54.62 -116.31
N ILE A 72 49.64 -53.83 -117.20
CA ILE A 72 50.09 -52.46 -116.92
C ILE A 72 48.90 -51.59 -116.53
N ARG A 73 47.76 -51.74 -117.20
CA ARG A 73 46.53 -51.01 -116.87
C ARG A 73 46.00 -51.37 -115.49
N ASN A 74 45.96 -52.66 -115.15
CA ASN A 74 45.48 -53.12 -113.85
C ASN A 74 46.41 -52.64 -112.72
N LEU A 75 47.73 -52.76 -112.89
CA LEU A 75 48.71 -52.27 -111.92
C LEU A 75 48.61 -50.75 -111.72
N LYS A 76 48.38 -49.97 -112.79
CA LYS A 76 48.14 -48.52 -112.67
C LYS A 76 46.89 -48.21 -111.85
N ASN A 77 45.80 -48.94 -112.06
CA ASN A 77 44.58 -48.76 -111.29
C ASN A 77 44.80 -49.10 -109.81
N GLU A 78 45.51 -50.19 -109.51
CA GLU A 78 45.86 -50.54 -108.12
C GLU A 78 46.70 -49.44 -107.45
N ILE A 79 47.71 -48.90 -108.15
CA ILE A 79 48.51 -47.77 -107.64
C ILE A 79 47.61 -46.57 -107.33
N THR A 80 46.63 -46.26 -108.19
CA THR A 80 45.72 -45.14 -107.93
C THR A 80 44.81 -45.39 -106.73
N THR A 81 44.27 -46.60 -106.59
CA THR A 81 43.43 -46.98 -105.44
C THR A 81 44.23 -46.92 -104.14
N PHE A 82 45.42 -47.51 -104.11
CA PHE A 82 46.29 -47.45 -102.94
C PHE A 82 46.74 -46.03 -102.60
N SER A 83 46.96 -45.18 -103.61
CA SER A 83 47.28 -43.77 -103.37
C SER A 83 46.11 -43.02 -102.74
N GLN A 84 44.87 -43.30 -103.14
CA GLN A 84 43.67 -42.71 -102.54
C GLN A 84 43.45 -43.20 -101.11
N GLU A 85 43.60 -44.50 -100.87
CA GLU A 85 43.53 -45.10 -99.53
C GLU A 85 44.58 -44.50 -98.59
N LEU A 86 45.82 -44.37 -99.06
CA LEU A 86 46.91 -43.75 -98.30
C LEU A 86 46.57 -42.31 -97.90
N ASN A 87 46.04 -41.52 -98.83
CA ASN A 87 45.65 -40.13 -98.55
C ASN A 87 44.50 -40.06 -97.54
N SER A 88 43.51 -40.96 -97.63
CA SER A 88 42.42 -41.06 -96.65
C SER A 88 42.95 -41.36 -95.26
N VAL A 89 43.83 -42.36 -95.13
CA VAL A 89 44.44 -42.74 -93.85
C VAL A 89 45.30 -41.61 -93.27
N ILE A 90 46.01 -40.85 -94.10
CA ILE A 90 46.78 -39.68 -93.65
C ILE A 90 45.85 -38.61 -93.08
N ALA A 91 44.73 -38.32 -93.74
CA ALA A 91 43.75 -37.34 -93.27
C ALA A 91 43.10 -37.78 -91.95
N GLU A 92 42.72 -39.05 -91.83
CA GLU A 92 42.19 -39.62 -90.58
C GLU A 92 43.20 -39.52 -89.45
N ARG A 93 44.47 -39.87 -89.70
CA ARG A 93 45.54 -39.75 -88.70
C ARG A 93 45.71 -38.31 -88.22
N GLN A 94 45.67 -37.34 -89.14
CA GLN A 94 45.76 -35.92 -88.77
C GLN A 94 44.58 -35.48 -87.90
N GLY A 95 43.36 -35.89 -88.26
CA GLY A 95 42.17 -35.63 -87.45
C GLY A 95 42.27 -36.22 -86.04
N MET A 96 42.74 -37.47 -85.93
CA MET A 96 42.96 -38.12 -84.63
C MET A 96 44.04 -37.41 -83.80
N GLN A 97 45.12 -36.93 -84.43
CA GLN A 97 46.17 -36.18 -83.74
C GLN A 97 45.65 -34.85 -83.17
N GLU A 98 44.81 -34.14 -83.92
CA GLU A 98 44.19 -32.90 -83.44
C GLU A 98 43.20 -33.16 -82.29
N GLN A 99 42.37 -34.21 -82.41
CA GLN A 99 41.49 -34.64 -81.33
C GLN A 99 42.26 -35.03 -80.06
N MET A 100 43.40 -35.73 -80.21
CA MET A 100 44.25 -36.11 -79.08
C MET A 100 44.81 -34.86 -78.39
N LYS A 101 45.29 -33.88 -79.15
CA LYS A 101 45.79 -32.61 -78.62
C LYS A 101 44.71 -31.84 -77.86
N ASN A 102 43.50 -31.77 -78.42
CA ASN A 102 42.37 -31.09 -77.78
C ASN A 102 41.96 -31.80 -76.48
N THR A 103 41.86 -33.12 -76.50
CA THR A 103 41.56 -33.93 -75.31
C THR A 103 42.62 -33.75 -74.22
N MET A 104 43.91 -33.72 -74.58
CA MET A 104 45.00 -33.52 -73.64
C MET A 104 44.95 -32.13 -72.98
N ASN A 105 44.61 -31.09 -73.75
CA ASN A 105 44.42 -29.74 -73.22
C ASN A 105 43.22 -29.68 -72.25
N SER A 106 42.10 -30.30 -72.61
CA SER A 106 40.92 -30.38 -71.73
C SER A 106 41.22 -31.15 -70.45
N LEU A 107 41.96 -32.27 -70.54
CA LEU A 107 42.39 -33.03 -69.37
C LEU A 107 43.22 -32.17 -68.41
N ARG A 108 44.19 -31.42 -68.93
CA ARG A 108 45.06 -30.54 -68.13
C ARG A 108 44.25 -29.46 -67.41
N LYS A 109 43.26 -28.86 -68.07
CA LYS A 109 42.35 -27.86 -67.45
C LYS A 109 41.53 -28.49 -66.32
N ASN A 110 40.91 -29.65 -66.58
CA ASN A 110 40.12 -30.35 -65.58
C ASN A 110 40.95 -30.76 -64.35
N GLU A 111 42.21 -31.18 -64.54
CA GLU A 111 43.11 -31.47 -63.44
C GLU A 111 43.43 -30.25 -62.58
N GLU A 112 43.56 -29.08 -63.20
CA GLU A 112 43.79 -27.82 -62.49
C GLU A 112 42.56 -27.39 -61.69
N GLU A 113 41.37 -27.48 -62.29
CA GLU A 113 40.10 -27.23 -61.61
C GLU A 113 39.91 -28.19 -60.42
N LEU A 114 40.20 -29.48 -60.60
CA LEU A 114 40.12 -30.48 -59.54
C LEU A 114 41.07 -30.16 -58.38
N ARG A 115 42.30 -29.70 -58.67
CA ARG A 115 43.24 -29.25 -57.64
C ARG A 115 42.71 -28.04 -56.87
N ASN A 116 42.10 -27.08 -57.56
CA ASN A 116 41.52 -25.89 -56.93
C ASN A 116 40.32 -26.24 -56.05
N LEU A 117 39.41 -27.10 -56.53
CA LEU A 117 38.27 -27.57 -55.75
C LEU A 117 38.70 -28.33 -54.49
N LYS A 118 39.74 -29.17 -54.58
CA LYS A 118 40.29 -29.86 -53.40
C LYS A 118 40.81 -28.89 -52.34
N LYS A 119 41.50 -27.81 -52.74
CA LYS A 119 41.96 -26.77 -51.82
C LYS A 119 40.79 -26.04 -51.15
N GLN A 120 39.77 -25.67 -51.92
CA GLN A 120 38.57 -25.02 -51.38
C GLN A 120 37.83 -25.93 -50.39
N ARG A 121 37.66 -27.21 -50.73
CA ARG A 121 37.04 -28.20 -49.84
C ARG A 121 37.77 -28.30 -48.51
N PHE A 122 39.11 -28.39 -48.55
CA PHE A 122 39.92 -28.45 -47.35
C PHE A 122 39.80 -27.19 -46.48
N ALA A 123 39.76 -26.00 -47.09
CA ALA A 123 39.56 -24.74 -46.37
C ALA A 123 38.18 -24.69 -45.67
N VAL A 124 37.13 -25.15 -46.34
CA VAL A 124 35.79 -25.24 -45.75
C VAL A 124 35.74 -26.27 -44.63
N GLU A 125 36.32 -27.45 -44.82
CA GLU A 125 36.43 -28.48 -43.78
C GLU A 125 37.15 -27.96 -42.52
N HIS A 126 38.23 -27.19 -42.71
CA HIS A 126 38.95 -26.56 -41.60
C HIS A 126 38.05 -25.56 -40.85
N LYS A 127 37.36 -24.68 -41.58
CA LYS A 127 36.47 -23.68 -41.00
C LYS A 127 35.30 -24.32 -40.24
N ILE A 128 34.75 -25.42 -40.75
CA ILE A 128 33.72 -26.20 -40.05
C ILE A 128 34.28 -26.73 -38.73
N LYS A 129 35.48 -27.32 -38.74
CA LYS A 129 36.11 -27.81 -37.50
C LYS A 129 36.36 -26.70 -36.49
N GLU A 130 36.83 -25.54 -36.93
CA GLU A 130 37.00 -24.38 -36.04
C GLU A 130 35.67 -23.94 -35.42
N MET A 131 34.61 -23.82 -36.21
CA MET A 131 33.28 -23.44 -35.70
C MET A 131 32.72 -24.48 -34.71
N VAL A 132 32.90 -25.78 -34.99
CA VAL A 132 32.50 -26.86 -34.07
C VAL A 132 33.26 -26.76 -32.75
N ASN A 133 34.59 -26.57 -32.81
CA ASN A 133 35.40 -26.41 -31.60
C ASN A 133 34.99 -25.17 -30.79
N SER A 134 34.70 -24.04 -31.45
CA SER A 134 34.20 -22.84 -30.77
C SER A 134 32.85 -23.07 -30.10
N ILE A 135 31.92 -23.80 -30.76
CA ILE A 135 30.64 -24.17 -30.17
C ILE A 135 30.83 -25.10 -28.97
N GLU A 136 31.75 -26.07 -29.04
CA GLU A 136 32.04 -26.97 -27.92
C GLU A 136 32.68 -26.21 -26.74
N GLN A 137 33.63 -25.31 -27.00
CA GLN A 137 34.20 -24.43 -25.99
C GLN A 137 33.16 -23.52 -25.35
N GLU A 138 32.30 -22.87 -26.15
CA GLU A 138 31.19 -22.07 -25.63
C GLU A 138 30.19 -22.91 -24.86
N LYS A 139 29.97 -24.18 -25.22
CA LYS A 139 29.06 -25.08 -24.48
C LYS A 139 29.63 -25.49 -23.13
N ASP A 140 30.95 -25.67 -23.04
CA ASP A 140 31.65 -26.00 -21.79
C ASP A 140 31.87 -24.76 -20.90
N GLU A 141 32.06 -23.57 -21.49
CA GLU A 141 32.16 -22.29 -20.78
C GLU A 141 30.79 -21.69 -20.43
N SER A 142 29.74 -22.00 -21.20
CA SER A 142 28.39 -21.52 -20.95
C SER A 142 27.72 -22.37 -19.89
N ASN A 143 27.85 -21.90 -18.66
CA ASN A 143 26.81 -21.40 -17.76
C ASN A 143 25.31 -21.68 -18.07
N VAL A 144 24.88 -22.28 -19.18
CA VAL A 144 23.46 -22.59 -19.46
C VAL A 144 22.87 -23.47 -18.36
N ALA A 145 23.57 -24.52 -17.92
CA ALA A 145 23.08 -25.36 -16.84
C ALA A 145 22.95 -24.59 -15.52
N TYR A 146 23.91 -23.70 -15.24
CA TYR A 146 23.88 -22.82 -14.07
C TYR A 146 22.76 -21.79 -14.15
N LEU A 147 22.59 -21.12 -15.29
CA LEU A 147 21.54 -20.14 -15.57
C LEU A 147 20.15 -20.77 -15.53
N VAL A 148 20.00 -22.01 -16.02
CA VAL A 148 18.75 -22.77 -15.89
C VAL A 148 18.45 -23.07 -14.42
N GLN A 149 19.47 -23.44 -13.64
CA GLN A 149 19.31 -23.69 -12.22
C GLN A 149 18.99 -22.41 -11.44
N GLU A 150 19.69 -21.31 -11.73
CA GLU A 150 19.46 -19.99 -11.15
C GLU A 150 18.06 -19.48 -11.49
N SER A 151 17.63 -19.63 -12.74
CA SER A 151 16.27 -19.30 -13.19
C SER A 151 15.20 -20.08 -12.41
N LYS A 152 15.42 -21.37 -12.15
CA LYS A 152 14.49 -22.16 -11.30
C LYS A 152 14.44 -21.66 -9.86
N VAL A 153 15.58 -21.28 -9.29
CA VAL A 153 15.63 -20.71 -7.93
C VAL A 153 14.90 -19.38 -7.86
N LEU A 154 15.13 -18.50 -8.83
CA LEU A 154 14.45 -17.20 -8.93
C LEU A 154 12.94 -17.37 -9.13
N GLN A 155 12.51 -18.33 -9.94
CA GLN A 155 11.10 -18.62 -10.12
C GLN A 155 10.44 -19.08 -8.81
N ALA A 156 11.09 -19.99 -8.06
CA ALA A 156 10.57 -20.44 -6.77
C ALA A 156 10.49 -19.31 -5.74
N GLN A 157 11.44 -18.37 -5.76
CA GLN A 157 11.39 -17.16 -4.91
C GLN A 157 10.23 -16.24 -5.29
N LEU A 158 10.00 -16.03 -6.59
CA LEU A 158 8.90 -15.22 -7.11
C LEU A 158 7.53 -15.82 -6.72
N ASP A 159 7.37 -17.14 -6.85
CA ASP A 159 6.14 -17.83 -6.48
C ASP A 159 5.87 -17.69 -4.96
N LYS A 160 6.91 -17.73 -4.13
CA LYS A 160 6.79 -17.51 -2.68
C LYS A 160 6.41 -16.07 -2.35
N GLU A 161 7.04 -15.08 -2.97
CA GLU A 161 6.73 -13.66 -2.74
C GLU A 161 5.32 -13.30 -3.21
N THR A 162 4.87 -13.86 -4.33
CA THR A 162 3.49 -13.67 -4.82
C THR A 162 2.46 -14.27 -3.86
N GLU A 163 2.72 -15.43 -3.26
CA GLU A 163 1.86 -16.00 -2.22
C GLU A 163 1.80 -15.09 -0.97
N ILE A 164 2.94 -14.55 -0.53
CA ILE A 164 3.00 -13.61 0.59
C ILE A 164 2.19 -12.34 0.27
N LEU A 165 2.32 -11.80 -0.94
CA LEU A 165 1.58 -10.63 -1.40
C LEU A 165 0.07 -10.84 -1.35
N GLU A 166 -0.43 -11.98 -1.86
CA GLU A 166 -1.85 -12.31 -1.81
C GLU A 166 -2.34 -12.50 -0.37
N ARG A 167 -1.54 -13.12 0.51
CA ARG A 167 -1.87 -13.20 1.95
C ARG A 167 -1.97 -11.81 2.59
N LEU A 168 -0.99 -10.93 2.34
CA LEU A 168 -0.99 -9.56 2.87
C LEU A 168 -2.17 -8.74 2.35
N LYS A 169 -2.54 -8.91 1.08
CA LYS A 169 -3.69 -8.26 0.47
C LYS A 169 -5.01 -8.70 1.12
N ASN A 170 -5.16 -10.00 1.39
CA ASN A 170 -6.32 -10.53 2.10
C ASN A 170 -6.39 -10.02 3.56
N ILE A 171 -5.25 -10.00 4.27
CA ILE A 171 -5.17 -9.43 5.62
C ILE A 171 -5.53 -7.93 5.60
N GLY A 172 -4.99 -7.18 4.64
CA GLY A 172 -5.30 -5.76 4.47
C GLY A 172 -6.78 -5.51 4.18
N GLY A 173 -7.40 -6.36 3.35
CA GLY A 173 -8.85 -6.35 3.11
C GLY A 173 -9.64 -6.57 4.40
N ASN A 174 -9.32 -7.60 5.17
CA ASN A 174 -10.00 -7.90 6.44
C ASN A 174 -9.83 -6.78 7.48
N LEU A 175 -8.63 -6.22 7.61
CA LEU A 175 -8.36 -5.10 8.51
C LEU A 175 -9.15 -3.86 8.11
N LYS A 176 -9.29 -3.59 6.81
CA LYS A 176 -10.10 -2.49 6.30
C LYS A 176 -11.57 -2.67 6.67
N THR A 177 -12.14 -3.85 6.45
CA THR A 177 -13.53 -4.15 6.83
C THR A 177 -13.74 -4.03 8.33
N ASN A 178 -12.80 -4.53 9.14
CA ASN A 178 -12.86 -4.39 10.60
C ASN A 178 -12.79 -2.93 11.05
N ALA A 179 -11.96 -2.10 10.41
CA ALA A 179 -11.86 -0.68 10.71
C ALA A 179 -13.16 0.07 10.34
N GLU A 180 -13.78 -0.27 9.20
CA GLU A 180 -15.08 0.26 8.80
C GLU A 180 -16.17 -0.13 9.80
N ASN A 181 -16.23 -1.40 10.21
CA ASN A 181 -17.18 -1.87 11.23
C ASN A 181 -16.98 -1.15 12.57
N ALA A 182 -15.74 -1.08 13.08
CA ALA A 182 -15.43 -0.39 14.33
C ALA A 182 -15.80 1.11 14.26
N LYS A 183 -15.63 1.75 13.10
CA LYS A 183 -16.05 3.13 12.88
C LYS A 183 -17.57 3.26 12.97
N THR A 184 -18.33 2.37 12.32
CA THR A 184 -19.80 2.39 12.41
C THR A 184 -20.32 2.14 13.83
N GLU A 185 -19.67 1.22 14.58
CA GLU A 185 -19.98 0.99 15.99
C GLU A 185 -19.70 2.23 16.84
N TYR A 186 -18.54 2.88 16.64
CA TYR A 186 -18.21 4.12 17.33
C TYR A 186 -19.22 5.23 17.07
N GLU A 187 -19.61 5.45 15.81
CA GLU A 187 -20.63 6.44 15.45
C GLU A 187 -21.98 6.12 16.10
N SER A 188 -22.35 4.84 16.17
CA SER A 188 -23.59 4.41 16.84
C SER A 188 -23.55 4.69 18.36
N LEU A 189 -22.43 4.38 19.02
CA LEU A 189 -22.24 4.64 20.46
C LEU A 189 -22.26 6.14 20.74
N GLN A 190 -21.65 6.94 19.88
CA GLN A 190 -21.64 8.39 20.00
C GLN A 190 -23.07 8.97 19.93
N ASN A 191 -23.89 8.44 19.03
CA ASN A 191 -25.31 8.80 18.96
C ASN A 191 -26.07 8.40 20.23
N THR A 192 -25.87 7.19 20.75
CA THR A 192 -26.51 6.74 22.00
C THR A 192 -26.08 7.58 23.22
N ILE A 193 -24.81 8.01 23.28
CA ILE A 193 -24.34 8.93 24.33
C ILE A 193 -25.07 10.27 24.21
N ALA A 194 -25.17 10.83 23.00
CA ALA A 194 -25.87 12.09 22.79
C ALA A 194 -27.36 12.01 23.17
N GLU A 195 -28.03 10.90 22.84
CA GLU A 195 -29.41 10.62 23.24
C GLU A 195 -29.53 10.53 24.78
N SER A 196 -28.64 9.78 25.44
CA SER A 196 -28.62 9.69 26.91
C SER A 196 -28.37 11.03 27.59
N ASP A 197 -27.48 11.86 27.06
CA ASP A 197 -27.24 13.21 27.60
C ASP A 197 -28.47 14.11 27.42
N GLN A 198 -29.17 13.99 26.29
CA GLN A 198 -30.42 14.70 26.05
C GLN A 198 -31.53 14.25 27.03
N GLU A 199 -31.61 12.97 27.38
CA GLU A 199 -32.53 12.44 28.39
C GLU A 199 -32.13 12.82 29.82
N LYS A 200 -30.83 12.91 30.12
CA LYS A 200 -30.31 13.29 31.43
C LYS A 200 -30.60 14.76 31.77
N ALA A 201 -30.58 15.66 30.78
CA ALA A 201 -30.82 17.09 30.96
C ALA A 201 -32.14 17.43 31.70
N PRO A 202 -33.33 16.92 31.30
CA PRO A 202 -34.57 17.19 32.02
C PRO A 202 -34.60 16.56 33.42
N ILE A 203 -33.92 15.42 33.63
CA ILE A 203 -33.82 14.78 34.95
C ILE A 203 -32.98 15.65 35.89
N GLN A 204 -31.83 16.14 35.45
CA GLN A 204 -31.03 17.11 36.22
C GLN A 204 -31.83 18.37 36.53
N GLY A 205 -32.57 18.92 35.56
CA GLY A 205 -33.46 20.05 35.79
C GLY A 205 -34.54 19.77 36.84
N LYS A 206 -35.11 18.55 36.87
CA LYS A 206 -36.05 18.13 37.93
C LYS A 206 -35.37 18.02 39.29
N ILE A 207 -34.17 17.45 39.36
CA ILE A 207 -33.38 17.33 40.61
C ILE A 207 -33.08 18.71 41.19
N GLU A 208 -32.65 19.68 40.37
CA GLU A 208 -32.37 21.04 40.84
C GLU A 208 -33.62 21.75 41.37
N ARG A 209 -34.76 21.61 40.67
CA ARG A 209 -36.05 22.13 41.15
C ARG A 209 -36.46 21.52 42.48
N LEU A 210 -36.33 20.20 42.62
CA LEU A 210 -36.64 19.49 43.87
C LEU A 210 -35.71 19.90 45.00
N LYS A 211 -34.40 20.05 44.75
CA LYS A 211 -33.44 20.58 45.74
C LYS A 211 -33.83 21.97 46.22
N SER A 212 -34.17 22.88 45.30
CA SER A 212 -34.62 24.23 45.64
C SER A 212 -35.91 24.20 46.47
N ALA A 213 -36.86 23.34 46.11
CA ALA A 213 -38.11 23.16 46.88
C ALA A 213 -37.85 22.62 48.30
N ILE A 214 -36.97 21.62 48.44
CA ILE A 214 -36.54 21.09 49.75
C ILE A 214 -35.90 22.20 50.59
N GLN A 215 -35.01 22.99 50.01
CA GLN A 215 -34.33 24.06 50.73
C GLN A 215 -35.32 25.14 51.19
N GLN A 216 -36.28 25.52 50.35
CA GLN A 216 -37.37 26.42 50.74
C GLN A 216 -38.25 25.83 51.85
N ALA A 217 -38.58 24.54 51.77
CA ALA A 217 -39.34 23.86 52.80
C ALA A 217 -38.58 23.79 54.14
N SER A 218 -37.27 23.53 54.11
CA SER A 218 -36.39 23.56 55.28
C SER A 218 -36.41 24.93 55.95
N LEU A 219 -36.21 26.01 55.18
CA LEU A 219 -36.24 27.37 55.72
C LEU A 219 -37.59 27.72 56.35
N LYS A 220 -38.70 27.27 55.75
CA LYS A 220 -40.04 27.42 56.33
C LYS A 220 -40.19 26.62 57.63
N SER A 221 -39.71 25.38 57.64
CA SER A 221 -39.71 24.53 58.83
C SER A 221 -38.92 25.16 59.96
N ASP A 222 -37.70 25.63 59.70
CA ASP A 222 -36.85 26.31 60.68
C ASP A 222 -37.51 27.58 61.23
N HIS A 223 -38.16 28.37 60.38
CA HIS A 223 -38.92 29.55 60.80
C HIS A 223 -40.11 29.19 61.70
N ILE A 224 -40.87 28.15 61.35
CA ILE A 224 -41.98 27.67 62.18
C ILE A 224 -41.46 27.14 63.51
N GLN A 225 -40.37 26.37 63.50
CA GLN A 225 -39.73 25.85 64.71
C GLN A 225 -39.27 26.97 65.64
N ALA A 226 -38.67 28.04 65.08
CA ALA A 226 -38.30 29.23 65.84
C ALA A 226 -39.51 29.92 66.46
N LYS A 227 -40.63 30.05 65.72
CA LYS A 227 -41.89 30.58 66.26
C LYS A 227 -42.49 29.71 67.36
N ILE A 228 -42.46 28.39 67.20
CA ILE A 228 -42.92 27.46 68.25
C ILE A 228 -42.12 27.72 69.53
N LYS A 229 -40.79 27.79 69.43
CA LYS A 229 -39.92 28.06 70.58
C LYS A 229 -40.21 29.43 71.22
N GLU A 230 -40.42 30.46 70.40
CA GLU A 230 -40.82 31.79 70.88
C GLU A 230 -42.16 31.75 71.65
N TYR A 231 -43.16 31.04 71.12
CA TYR A 231 -44.44 30.85 71.80
C TYR A 231 -44.32 30.02 73.08
N GLU A 232 -43.50 28.96 73.09
CA GLU A 232 -43.21 28.17 74.29
C GLU A 232 -42.54 29.04 75.37
N GLU A 233 -41.56 29.87 75.00
CA GLU A 233 -40.92 30.82 75.93
C GLU A 233 -41.92 31.83 76.47
N ASN A 234 -42.84 32.34 75.65
CA ASN A 234 -43.89 33.25 76.09
C ASN A 234 -44.92 32.58 77.01
N VAL A 235 -45.34 31.34 76.71
CA VAL A 235 -46.23 30.56 77.60
C VAL A 235 -45.55 30.35 78.95
N ASN A 236 -44.28 29.93 78.97
CA ASN A 236 -43.53 29.74 80.21
C ASN A 236 -43.39 31.04 81.03
N LYS A 237 -43.23 32.19 80.38
CA LYS A 237 -43.24 33.50 81.08
C LYS A 237 -44.60 33.80 81.69
N ILE A 238 -45.68 33.61 80.95
CA ILE A 238 -47.05 33.84 81.44
C ILE A 238 -47.37 32.89 82.59
N ASP A 239 -46.99 31.62 82.50
CA ASP A 239 -47.17 30.64 83.57
C ASP A 239 -46.37 31.04 84.82
N ALA A 240 -45.11 31.49 84.66
CA ALA A 240 -44.31 32.01 85.76
C ALA A 240 -44.96 33.24 86.43
N GLU A 241 -45.43 34.20 85.62
CA GLU A 241 -46.18 35.36 86.11
C GLU A 241 -47.46 34.95 86.85
N LEU A 242 -48.19 33.96 86.34
CA LEU A 242 -49.39 33.41 86.98
C LEU A 242 -49.05 32.76 88.33
N THR A 243 -47.97 31.99 88.42
CA THR A 243 -47.53 31.39 89.68
C THR A 243 -47.13 32.46 90.70
N GLU A 244 -46.38 33.48 90.30
CA GLU A 244 -45.98 34.59 91.18
C GLU A 244 -47.20 35.40 91.66
N LEU A 245 -48.16 35.64 90.78
CA LEU A 245 -49.41 36.32 91.14
C LEU A 245 -50.26 35.48 92.10
N THR A 246 -50.32 34.16 91.86
CA THR A 246 -51.04 33.21 92.72
C THR A 246 -50.40 33.14 94.11
N ASP A 247 -49.07 33.10 94.18
CA ASP A 247 -48.33 33.13 95.44
C ASP A 247 -48.52 34.44 96.18
N LYS A 248 -48.49 35.60 95.48
CA LYS A 248 -48.80 36.90 96.08
C LYS A 248 -50.23 36.98 96.61
N ILE A 249 -51.21 36.46 95.87
CA ILE A 249 -52.60 36.39 96.33
C ILE A 249 -52.69 35.51 97.56
N ASN A 250 -52.06 34.34 97.57
CA ASN A 250 -52.04 33.43 98.72
C ASN A 250 -51.37 34.08 99.94
N MET A 251 -50.25 34.78 99.76
CA MET A 251 -49.55 35.51 100.82
C MET A 251 -50.41 36.65 101.37
N GLN A 252 -50.97 37.49 100.49
CA GLN A 252 -51.85 38.59 100.89
C GLN A 252 -53.14 38.10 101.55
N THR A 253 -53.66 36.94 101.12
CA THR A 253 -54.81 36.29 101.74
C THR A 253 -54.45 35.75 103.13
N SER A 254 -53.27 35.15 103.28
CA SER A 254 -52.74 34.69 104.58
C SER A 254 -52.51 35.86 105.55
N ASP A 255 -51.89 36.95 105.08
CA ASP A 255 -51.64 38.16 105.87
C ASP A 255 -52.96 38.84 106.25
N ALA A 256 -53.93 38.90 105.34
CA ALA A 256 -55.26 39.45 105.62
C ALA A 256 -56.02 38.62 106.66
N ILE A 257 -55.94 37.28 106.59
CA ILE A 257 -56.55 36.38 107.58
C ILE A 257 -55.92 36.56 108.98
N GLN A 258 -54.62 36.87 109.07
CA GLN A 258 -53.96 37.12 110.37
C GLN A 258 -54.32 38.48 111.00
N ILE A 259 -54.62 39.49 110.18
CA ILE A 259 -54.85 40.85 110.67
C ILE A 259 -56.33 41.08 111.04
N CYS A 260 -57.28 40.37 110.41
CA CYS A 260 -58.70 40.58 110.65
C CYS A 260 -59.55 39.36 110.25
N GLU A 261 -60.65 39.10 110.96
CA GLU A 261 -61.69 38.20 110.44
C GLU A 261 -62.30 38.78 109.14
N PRO A 262 -62.70 37.94 108.18
CA PRO A 262 -63.24 38.42 106.89
C PRO A 262 -64.43 39.37 107.07
N ILE A 263 -64.18 40.68 106.94
CA ILE A 263 -65.24 41.68 106.96
C ILE A 263 -65.97 41.64 105.61
N ARG A 264 -67.25 41.30 105.62
CA ARG A 264 -68.14 41.53 104.47
C ARG A 264 -68.38 43.04 104.31
N VAL A 265 -67.61 43.67 103.43
CA VAL A 265 -67.82 45.07 103.07
C VAL A 265 -68.80 45.14 101.89
N THR A 266 -69.91 45.84 102.09
CA THR A 266 -70.97 46.11 101.09
C THR A 266 -70.71 47.39 100.27
N ARG A 267 -69.53 48.01 100.39
CA ARG A 267 -69.18 49.28 99.73
C ARG A 267 -68.29 49.05 98.50
N GLU A 268 -68.53 49.81 97.43
CA GLU A 268 -67.89 49.62 96.13
C GLU A 268 -66.52 50.35 96.05
N SER A 269 -65.50 49.71 95.46
CA SER A 269 -64.12 50.23 95.36
C SER A 269 -64.01 51.64 94.74
N GLY A 270 -64.98 51.99 93.88
CA GLY A 270 -65.03 53.29 93.20
C GLY A 270 -65.37 54.50 94.08
N GLU A 271 -66.01 54.30 95.24
CA GLU A 271 -66.32 55.41 96.17
C GLU A 271 -65.09 55.82 96.99
N ILE A 272 -64.34 54.85 97.51
CA ILE A 272 -63.13 55.08 98.32
C ILE A 272 -62.04 55.82 97.52
N LYS A 273 -61.86 55.45 96.23
CA LYS A 273 -60.88 56.11 95.35
C LYS A 273 -61.22 57.59 95.07
N ARG A 274 -62.49 57.98 95.10
CA ARG A 274 -62.92 59.37 94.85
C ARG A 274 -62.61 60.28 96.04
N GLU A 275 -62.89 59.84 97.26
CA GLU A 275 -62.59 60.61 98.48
C GLU A 275 -61.08 60.81 98.66
N LEU A 276 -60.27 59.77 98.43
CA LEU A 276 -58.80 59.86 98.52
C LEU A 276 -58.24 60.95 97.57
N LYS A 277 -58.79 61.03 96.36
CA LYS A 277 -58.38 62.03 95.37
C LYS A 277 -58.75 63.45 95.79
N GLN A 278 -59.90 63.64 96.44
CA GLN A 278 -60.31 64.95 96.97
C GLN A 278 -59.41 65.44 98.11
N VAL A 279 -59.02 64.54 99.03
CA VAL A 279 -58.11 64.89 100.14
C VAL A 279 -56.71 65.26 99.62
N LEU A 280 -56.19 64.51 98.65
CA LEU A 280 -54.89 64.81 98.04
C LEU A 280 -54.87 66.19 97.35
N MET A 281 -55.93 66.52 96.59
CA MET A 281 -56.03 67.84 95.95
C MET A 281 -56.14 68.99 96.95
N TYR A 282 -56.77 68.77 98.11
CA TYR A 282 -56.86 69.77 99.18
C TYR A 282 -55.49 70.02 99.84
N LEU A 283 -54.72 68.96 100.12
CA LEU A 283 -53.37 69.07 100.67
C LEU A 283 -52.40 69.77 99.72
N GLN A 284 -52.45 69.45 98.42
CA GLN A 284 -51.57 70.07 97.42
C GLN A 284 -51.81 71.58 97.28
N ARG A 285 -53.06 72.06 97.40
CA ARG A 285 -53.36 73.50 97.44
C ARG A 285 -52.80 74.21 98.67
N LEU A 286 -52.90 73.57 99.84
CA LEU A 286 -52.37 74.10 101.09
C LEU A 286 -50.85 74.24 101.08
N GLU A 287 -50.14 73.36 100.38
CA GLU A 287 -48.68 73.42 100.22
C GLU A 287 -48.24 74.54 99.27
N GLU A 288 -49.02 74.83 98.22
CA GLU A 288 -48.75 75.93 97.29
C GLU A 288 -48.95 77.31 97.93
N GLU A 289 -49.97 77.48 98.78
CA GLU A 289 -50.25 78.76 99.47
C GLU A 289 -49.19 79.12 100.54
N ASN A 290 -48.53 78.13 101.16
CA ASN A 290 -47.59 78.33 102.27
C ASN A 290 -46.11 78.42 101.86
N GLY A 291 -45.82 78.79 100.61
CA GLY A 291 -44.45 79.02 100.15
C GLY A 291 -43.78 77.82 99.47
N GLY A 292 -44.59 76.86 98.99
CA GLY A 292 -44.14 75.69 98.26
C GLY A 292 -43.59 74.59 99.17
N SER A 293 -43.01 73.56 98.56
CA SER A 293 -42.45 72.43 99.30
C SER A 293 -41.33 72.89 100.25
N LEU A 294 -41.12 72.14 101.34
CA LEU A 294 -40.10 72.40 102.37
C LEU A 294 -38.71 72.72 101.78
N GLN A 295 -38.34 72.04 100.69
CA GLN A 295 -37.08 72.25 99.97
C GLN A 295 -36.93 73.67 99.40
N VAL A 296 -38.01 74.28 98.92
CA VAL A 296 -38.00 75.64 98.36
C VAL A 296 -37.79 76.67 99.46
N LEU A 297 -38.40 76.46 100.62
CA LEU A 297 -38.29 77.37 101.77
C LEU A 297 -36.88 77.38 102.36
N GLU A 298 -36.24 76.20 102.52
CA GLU A 298 -34.87 76.07 103.01
C GLU A 298 -33.85 76.78 102.12
N ARG A 299 -34.02 76.68 100.79
CA ARG A 299 -33.13 77.34 99.82
C ARG A 299 -33.17 78.87 99.96
N ASN A 300 -34.37 79.44 100.05
CA ASN A 300 -34.57 80.89 100.17
C ASN A 300 -33.98 81.48 101.47
N PHE A 301 -34.04 80.72 102.58
CA PHE A 301 -33.44 81.15 103.85
C PHE A 301 -31.91 81.24 103.75
N LYS A 302 -31.28 80.23 103.14
CA LYS A 302 -29.81 80.15 103.01
C LYS A 302 -29.24 81.27 102.15
N GLU A 303 -29.87 81.56 101.01
CA GLU A 303 -29.42 82.63 100.11
C GLU A 303 -29.48 84.03 100.78
N ARG A 304 -30.53 84.32 101.55
CA ARG A 304 -30.65 85.61 102.27
C ARG A 304 -29.66 85.74 103.43
N HIS A 305 -29.39 84.65 104.14
CA HIS A 305 -28.43 84.64 105.26
C HIS A 305 -27.00 84.91 104.77
N ASP A 306 -26.61 84.35 103.63
CA ASP A 306 -25.26 84.53 103.07
C ASP A 306 -25.03 85.97 102.56
N GLN A 307 -26.06 86.61 101.99
CA GLN A 307 -25.99 88.02 101.59
C GLN A 307 -25.78 88.97 102.78
N PHE A 308 -26.45 88.70 103.91
CA PHE A 308 -26.32 89.52 105.12
C PHE A 308 -24.91 89.47 105.71
N ASN A 309 -24.28 88.30 105.75
CA ASN A 309 -22.93 88.14 106.26
C ASN A 309 -21.87 88.82 105.39
N LYS A 310 -22.06 88.83 104.06
CA LYS A 310 -21.14 89.48 103.13
C LYS A 310 -21.10 91.00 103.33
N ILE A 311 -22.26 91.64 103.49
CA ILE A 311 -22.36 93.09 103.75
C ILE A 311 -21.71 93.48 105.08
N ASN A 312 -21.87 92.65 106.12
CA ASN A 312 -21.24 92.89 107.42
C ASN A 312 -19.71 92.81 107.38
N TYR A 313 -19.15 91.90 106.58
CA TYR A 313 -17.71 91.78 106.40
C TYR A 313 -17.11 93.01 105.69
N GLU A 314 -17.75 93.48 104.62
CA GLU A 314 -17.33 94.67 103.86
C GLU A 314 -17.38 95.96 104.73
N LEU A 315 -18.40 96.11 105.58
CA LEU A 315 -18.47 97.19 106.58
C LEU A 315 -17.34 97.14 107.62
N GLY A 316 -16.88 95.94 107.98
CA GLY A 316 -15.74 95.71 108.88
C GLY A 316 -14.41 96.17 108.28
N GLU A 317 -14.15 95.88 107.01
CA GLU A 317 -12.94 96.30 106.32
C GLU A 317 -12.85 97.83 106.15
N LEU A 318 -13.97 98.49 105.84
CA LEU A 318 -14.04 99.94 105.72
C LEU A 318 -13.70 100.66 107.05
N LYS A 319 -14.15 100.12 108.19
CA LYS A 319 -13.77 100.61 109.53
C LYS A 319 -12.28 100.42 109.83
N SER A 320 -11.69 99.32 109.38
CA SER A 320 -10.25 99.01 109.53
C SER A 320 -9.37 99.98 108.73
N LEU A 321 -9.75 100.29 107.48
CA LEU A 321 -9.06 101.25 106.62
C LEU A 321 -9.07 102.67 107.20
N LEU A 322 -10.22 103.12 107.74
CA LEU A 322 -10.35 104.41 108.45
C LEU A 322 -9.42 104.53 109.67
N ARG A 323 -9.18 103.41 110.38
CA ARG A 323 -8.22 103.35 111.49
C ARG A 323 -6.77 103.49 111.00
N LYS A 324 -6.40 102.79 109.93
CA LYS A 324 -5.05 102.83 109.34
C LYS A 324 -4.67 104.22 108.81
N THR A 325 -5.62 105.00 108.30
CA THR A 325 -5.37 106.40 107.89
C THR A 325 -5.19 107.36 109.07
N LYS A 326 -5.90 107.13 110.19
CA LYS A 326 -5.79 107.96 111.40
C LYS A 326 -4.43 107.76 112.10
N ASP A 327 -3.96 106.51 112.19
CA ASP A 327 -2.67 106.20 112.83
C ASP A 327 -1.46 106.65 111.98
N ALA A 328 -1.60 106.63 110.65
CA ALA A 328 -0.60 107.16 109.71
C ALA A 328 -0.38 108.68 109.84
N LEU A 329 -1.38 109.44 110.30
CA LEU A 329 -1.24 110.88 110.59
C LEU A 329 -0.58 111.16 111.95
N VAL A 330 -0.82 110.31 112.96
CA VAL A 330 -0.30 110.55 114.33
C VAL A 330 1.17 110.16 114.45
N LYS A 331 1.64 109.09 113.78
CA LYS A 331 3.05 108.67 113.86
C LYS A 331 4.01 109.49 113.00
N ARG A 332 3.55 110.05 111.86
CA ARG A 332 4.33 111.00 111.03
C ARG A 332 4.79 112.25 111.81
N ARG A 333 4.17 112.54 112.95
CA ARG A 333 4.45 113.71 113.79
C ARG A 333 5.43 113.45 114.94
N LYS A 334 5.89 112.21 115.13
CA LYS A 334 6.34 111.75 116.46
C LYS A 334 7.77 111.23 116.59
N LYS A 335 8.71 111.59 115.70
CA LYS A 335 10.20 111.51 115.86
C LYS A 335 10.82 111.13 114.51
N GLU A 336 11.58 111.92 113.76
CA GLU A 336 12.07 113.31 113.87
C GLU A 336 12.88 113.72 115.13
N HIS A 337 13.41 112.74 115.88
CA HIS A 337 14.62 112.92 116.71
C HIS A 337 15.44 111.65 116.72
#